data_AF-A0A536P799-F1
#
_entry.id   AF-A0A536P799-F1
#
_cell.length_a   1.000
_cell.length_b   1.000
_cell.length_c   1.000
_cell.angle_alpha   90.00
_cell.angle_beta   90.00
_cell.angle_gamma   90.00
#
_symmetry.space_group_name_H-M   'P 1'
#
loop_
_entity.id
_entity.type
_entity.pdbx_description
1 polymer ?
#
loop_
_entity_poly.entity_id
_entity_poly.type
_entity_poly.pdbx_seq_one_letter_code
_entity_poly.pdbx_strand_id
1 'polypeptide(L)'
;MEAVQCLLTRVIWQAVADLSVSAYREEAENFFNGTAFAEYCDILGWNVRRARASLGRFVDSGARISGNHMLPPAASAGLTATG
;
A
#
# COMPACT_ATOMS: atom_id res chain seq x y z
N MET A 1 15.82 11.74 4.81
CA MET A 1 14.37 11.64 4.55
C MET A 1 14.02 10.31 3.89
N GLU A 2 14.80 9.84 2.91
CA GLU A 2 14.56 8.57 2.20
C GLU A 2 14.47 7.32 3.11
N ALA A 3 15.33 7.19 4.13
CA ALA A 3 15.28 6.03 5.03
C ALA A 3 13.94 5.89 5.77
N VAL A 4 13.31 7.02 6.14
CA VAL A 4 11.99 7.03 6.78
C VAL A 4 10.92 6.57 5.79
N GLN A 5 10.96 7.06 4.55
CA GLN A 5 10.01 6.64 3.52
C GLN A 5 10.14 5.15 3.18
N CYS A 6 11.38 4.64 3.08
CA CYS A 6 11.63 3.21 2.91
C CYS A 6 11.05 2.37 4.06
N LEU A 7 11.24 2.83 5.30
CA LEU A 7 10.71 2.15 6.48
C LEU A 7 9.19 2.15 6.51
N LEU A 8 8.55 3.30 6.30
CA LEU A 8 7.08 3.41 6.27
C LEU A 8 6.47 2.56 5.15
N THR A 9 7.08 2.58 3.98
CA THR A 9 6.67 1.73 2.86
C THR A 9 6.76 0.26 3.25
N ARG A 10 7.84 -0.16 3.91
CA ARG A 10 8.01 -1.53 4.39
C ARG A 10 6.95 -1.93 5.43
N VAL A 11 6.65 -1.05 6.39
CA VAL A 11 5.60 -1.28 7.40
C VAL A 11 4.24 -1.49 6.73
N ILE A 12 3.89 -0.66 5.76
CA ILE A 12 2.64 -0.80 5.00
C ILE A 12 2.59 -2.14 4.27
N TRP A 13 3.66 -2.55 3.59
CA TRP A 13 3.69 -3.84 2.89
C TRP A 13 3.64 -5.05 3.82
N GLN A 14 4.22 -4.95 5.02
CA GLN A 14 4.09 -6.01 6.03
C GLN A 14 2.62 -6.16 6.44
N ALA A 15 1.93 -5.05 6.74
CA ALA A 15 0.51 -5.09 7.07
C ALA A 15 -0.35 -5.65 5.92
N VAL A 16 0.05 -5.42 4.65
CA VAL A 16 -0.62 -6.04 3.49
C VAL A 16 -0.43 -7.56 3.49
N ALA A 17 0.76 -8.07 3.83
CA ALA A 17 1.00 -9.50 3.94
C ALA A 17 0.17 -10.12 5.08
N ASP A 18 0.04 -9.40 6.19
CA ASP A 18 -0.68 -9.84 7.39
C ASP A 18 -2.19 -10.01 7.14
N LEU A 19 -2.78 -9.30 6.17
CA LEU A 19 -4.18 -9.50 5.73
C LEU A 19 -4.46 -10.94 5.24
N SER A 20 -3.44 -11.63 4.73
CA SER A 20 -3.57 -13.02 4.28
C SER A 20 -3.46 -14.03 5.43
N VAL A 21 -3.12 -13.58 6.64
CA VAL A 21 -2.91 -14.43 7.82
C VAL A 21 -4.06 -14.19 8.79
N SER A 22 -4.93 -15.20 8.97
CA SER A 22 -6.16 -15.05 9.76
C SER A 22 -5.95 -14.50 11.17
N ALA A 23 -4.84 -14.86 11.82
CA ALA A 23 -4.49 -14.40 13.17
C ALA A 23 -4.17 -12.90 13.25
N TYR A 24 -3.72 -12.28 12.16
CA TYR A 24 -3.30 -10.86 12.12
C TYR A 24 -4.22 -9.99 11.27
N ARG A 25 -5.21 -10.59 10.61
CA ARG A 25 -6.08 -9.90 9.65
C ARG A 25 -6.84 -8.73 10.28
N GLU A 26 -7.45 -8.93 11.44
CA GLU A 26 -8.21 -7.87 12.13
C GLU A 26 -7.31 -6.69 12.50
N GLU A 27 -6.11 -6.97 13.01
CA GLU A 27 -5.13 -5.93 13.37
C GLU A 27 -4.66 -5.15 12.13
N ALA A 28 -4.39 -5.85 11.02
CA ALA A 28 -4.03 -5.24 9.75
C ALA A 28 -5.18 -4.37 9.19
N GLU A 29 -6.42 -4.85 9.22
CA GLU A 29 -7.60 -4.08 8.82
C GLU A 29 -7.77 -2.82 9.68
N ASN A 30 -7.59 -2.94 11.00
CA ASN A 30 -7.62 -1.82 11.94
C ASN A 30 -6.51 -0.79 11.65
N PHE A 31 -5.29 -1.25 11.32
CA PHE A 31 -4.19 -0.38 10.90
C PHE A 31 -4.56 0.45 9.66
N PHE A 32 -5.07 -0.19 8.60
CA PHE A 32 -5.44 0.50 7.35
C PHE A 32 -6.61 1.48 7.49
N ASN A 33 -7.53 1.20 8.42
CA ASN A 33 -8.63 2.09 8.78
C ASN A 33 -8.22 3.19 9.75
N GLY A 34 -7.12 3.02 10.46
CA GLY A 34 -6.60 3.93 11.48
C GLY A 34 -5.98 5.22 10.94
N THR A 35 -5.69 6.12 11.88
CA THR A 35 -5.03 7.40 11.65
C THR A 35 -3.56 7.25 11.27
N ALA A 36 -2.84 6.27 11.85
CA ALA A 36 -1.43 6.03 11.54
C ALA A 36 -1.21 5.77 10.04
N PHE A 37 -2.07 4.99 9.39
CA PHE A 37 -1.98 4.78 7.95
C PHE A 37 -2.19 6.06 7.13
N ALA A 38 -3.09 6.95 7.58
CA ALA A 38 -3.31 8.23 6.92
C ALA A 38 -2.09 9.16 7.06
N GLU A 39 -1.48 9.21 8.24
CA GLU A 39 -0.24 9.95 8.49
C GLU A 39 0.93 9.40 7.65
N TYR A 40 1.05 8.08 7.52
CA TYR A 40 2.09 7.48 6.70
C TYR A 40 1.88 7.79 5.22
N CYS A 41 0.63 7.77 4.74
CA CYS A 41 0.31 8.21 3.39
C CYS A 41 0.72 9.67 3.16
N ASP A 42 0.48 10.56 4.12
CA ASP A 42 0.86 11.97 4.01
C ASP A 42 2.39 12.13 3.89
N ILE A 43 3.16 11.46 4.76
CA ILE A 43 4.64 11.47 4.72
C ILE A 43 5.20 10.90 3.40
N LEU A 44 4.50 9.92 2.83
CA LEU A 44 4.87 9.29 1.55
C LEU A 44 4.35 10.04 0.32
N GLY A 45 3.51 11.07 0.50
CA GLY A 45 2.84 11.77 -0.59
C GLY A 45 1.77 10.92 -1.32
N TRP A 46 1.24 9.90 -0.66
CA TRP A 46 0.22 9.00 -1.20
C TRP A 46 -1.18 9.53 -0.95
N ASN A 47 -2.09 9.29 -1.90
CA ASN A 47 -3.50 9.60 -1.70
C ASN A 47 -4.17 8.52 -0.82
N VAL A 48 -4.48 8.85 0.42
CA VAL A 48 -5.06 7.91 1.40
C VAL A 48 -6.36 7.25 0.91
N ARG A 49 -7.24 8.00 0.23
CA ARG A 49 -8.52 7.46 -0.29
C ARG A 49 -8.26 6.42 -1.37
N ARG A 50 -7.34 6.70 -2.29
CA ARG A 50 -6.92 5.77 -3.35
C ARG A 50 -6.22 4.54 -2.76
N ALA A 51 -5.34 4.72 -1.78
CA ALA A 51 -4.63 3.62 -1.15
C ALA A 51 -5.61 2.67 -0.44
N ARG A 52 -6.56 3.19 0.34
CA ARG A 52 -7.63 2.39 0.98
C ARG A 52 -8.49 1.65 -0.04
N ALA A 53 -8.88 2.31 -1.13
CA ALA A 53 -9.68 1.67 -2.17
C ALA A 53 -8.92 0.52 -2.86
N SER A 54 -7.63 0.68 -3.15
CA SER A 54 -6.79 -0.37 -3.70
C SER A 54 -6.62 -1.55 -2.74
N LEU A 55 -6.50 -1.28 -1.44
CA LEU A 55 -6.42 -2.30 -0.39
C LEU A 55 -7.74 -3.05 -0.21
N GLY A 56 -8.88 -2.35 -0.21
CA GLY A 56 -10.19 -3.00 -0.15
C GLY A 56 -10.39 -3.98 -1.31
N ARG A 57 -10.05 -3.57 -2.53
CA ARG A 57 -10.08 -4.45 -3.70
C ARG A 57 -9.15 -5.66 -3.54
N PHE A 58 -7.98 -5.50 -2.93
CA PHE A 58 -7.05 -6.59 -2.67
C PHE A 58 -7.62 -7.62 -1.70
N VAL A 59 -8.22 -7.16 -0.59
CA VAL A 59 -8.87 -8.02 0.39
C VAL A 59 -10.04 -8.78 -0.24
N ASP A 60 -10.85 -8.09 -1.05
CA ASP A 60 -12.00 -8.70 -1.73
C ASP A 60 -11.59 -9.68 -2.83
N SER A 61 -10.48 -9.43 -3.53
CA SER A 61 -10.05 -10.25 -4.68
C SER A 61 -9.06 -11.36 -4.33
N GLY A 62 -8.47 -11.36 -3.13
CA GLY A 62 -7.43 -12.31 -2.71
C GLY A 62 -6.18 -12.33 -3.63
N ALA A 63 -5.97 -11.28 -4.43
CA ALA A 63 -4.96 -11.24 -5.50
C ALA A 63 -3.74 -10.44 -5.08
N ARG A 64 -2.51 -10.77 -5.49
CA ARG A 64 -1.28 -10.05 -5.09
C ARG A 64 -1.28 -8.58 -5.57
N ILE A 65 -1.22 -7.59 -4.67
CA ILE A 65 -0.91 -6.20 -5.06
C ILE A 65 0.56 -6.15 -5.52
N SER A 66 0.78 -5.68 -6.74
CA SER A 66 2.09 -5.16 -7.18
C SER A 66 2.21 -3.67 -6.81
N GLY A 67 3.38 -3.23 -6.35
CA GLY A 67 3.64 -1.85 -5.92
C GLY A 67 3.29 -0.76 -6.95
N ASN A 68 3.17 -1.13 -8.23
CA ASN A 68 2.71 -0.24 -9.30
C ASN A 68 1.28 0.31 -9.12
N HIS A 69 0.41 -0.34 -8.35
CA HIS A 69 -0.98 0.13 -8.16
C HIS A 69 -1.11 1.35 -7.23
N MET A 70 -0.07 1.66 -6.46
CA MET A 70 -0.05 2.77 -5.51
C MET A 70 0.56 4.05 -6.08
N LEU A 71 1.17 3.97 -7.28
CA LEU A 71 1.74 5.14 -7.95
C LEU A 71 0.67 6.00 -8.65
N PRO A 72 0.88 7.32 -8.77
CA PRO A 72 0.06 8.17 -9.61
C PRO A 72 0.07 7.68 -11.07
N PRO A 73 -1.00 7.93 -11.86
CA PRO A 73 -1.13 7.41 -13.23
C PRO A 73 0.00 7.82 -14.21
N ALA A 74 0.87 8.75 -13.83
CA ALA A 74 1.99 9.21 -14.64
C ALA A 74 3.23 8.28 -14.60
N ALA A 75 3.33 7.33 -13.66
CA ALA A 75 4.55 6.51 -13.52
C ALA A 75 4.55 5.22 -14.36
N SER A 76 3.41 4.82 -14.92
CA SER A 76 3.26 3.56 -15.67
C SER A 76 3.61 3.64 -17.17
N ALA A 77 4.00 4.81 -17.67
CA ALA A 77 4.24 5.05 -19.11
C ALA A 77 5.73 5.05 -19.51
N GLY A 78 6.59 4.30 -18.79
CA GLY A 78 8.05 4.40 -18.96
C GLY A 78 8.82 3.11 -19.28
N LEU A 79 8.17 1.94 -19.36
CA LEU A 79 8.89 0.69 -19.65
C LEU A 79 8.21 -0.12 -20.75
N THR A 80 8.22 0.42 -21.96
CA THR A 80 8.08 -0.40 -23.18
C THR A 80 9.39 -0.32 -23.95
N ALA A 81 10.11 -1.45 -23.89
CA ALA A 81 11.00 -2.01 -24.90
C ALA A 81 11.95 -1.06 -25.65
N THR A 82 13.23 -1.08 -25.26
CA THR A 82 14.35 -0.94 -26.21
C THR A 82 15.53 -1.78 -25.74
N GLY A 83 15.97 -2.73 -26.57
CA GLY A 83 17.24 -3.44 -26.45
C GLY A 83 17.11 -4.94 -26.36
#